data_AF-A0A1Q5HTF8-F1
#
_entry.id   AF-A0A1Q5HTF8-F1
#
_cell.length_a   1.000
_cell.length_b   1.000
_cell.length_c   1.000
_cell.angle_alpha   90.00
_cell.angle_beta   90.00
_cell.angle_gamma   90.00
#
_symmetry.space_group_name_H-M   'P 1'
#
loop_
_entity.id
_entity.type
_entity.pdbx_description
1 polymer ?
#
loop_
_entity_poly.entity_id
_entity_poly.type
_entity_poly.pdbx_seq_one_letter_code
_entity_poly.pdbx_strand_id
1 'polypeptide(L)' 'MVDTDEAVLVRARRRLGELAALLEVAPFSADTEEAMRSYLRDEAPGARAAFARWAALPAQTRRTRAALLREALT' A
#
# COMPACT_ATOMS: atom_id res chain seq x y z
N MET A 1 17.98 -5.34 -3.80
CA MET A 1 17.03 -5.98 -4.72
C MET A 1 15.94 -4.95 -4.97
N VAL A 2 15.66 -4.57 -6.23
CA VAL A 2 14.58 -3.61 -6.51
C VAL A 2 13.26 -4.35 -6.32
N ASP A 3 12.43 -3.93 -5.37
CA ASP A 3 11.12 -4.52 -5.13
C ASP A 3 10.24 -4.40 -6.39
N THR A 4 9.46 -5.44 -6.71
CA THR A 4 8.47 -5.35 -7.79
C THR A 4 7.32 -4.42 -7.38
N ASP A 5 6.64 -3.81 -8.35
CA ASP A 5 5.48 -2.95 -8.07
C ASP A 5 4.42 -3.69 -7.24
N GLU A 6 4.19 -4.97 -7.53
CA GLU A 6 3.30 -5.82 -6.75
C GLU A 6 3.70 -5.91 -5.27
N ALA A 7 4.98 -6.10 -4.97
CA ALA A 7 5.47 -6.17 -3.60
C ALA A 7 5.29 -4.84 -2.87
N VAL A 8 5.54 -3.71 -3.55
CA VAL A 8 5.31 -2.36 -3.02
C VAL A 8 3.82 -2.16 -2.69
N LEU A 9 2.92 -2.55 -3.59
CA LEU A 9 1.48 -2.43 -3.40
C LEU A 9 0.96 -3.30 -2.24
N VAL A 10 1.48 -4.52 -2.10
CA VAL A 10 1.14 -5.41 -0.97
C VAL A 10 1.60 -4.81 0.35
N ARG A 11 2.82 -4.29 0.42
CA ARG A 11 3.34 -3.62 1.62
C ARG A 11 2.49 -2.40 1.97
N ALA A 12 2.18 -1.56 0.98
CA ALA A 12 1.33 -0.38 1.17
C ALA A 12 -0.06 -0.76 1.70
N ARG A 13 -0.69 -1.82 1.17
CA ARG A 13 -1.98 -2.32 1.70
C ARG A 13 -1.89 -2.70 3.17
N ARG A 14 -0.86 -3.47 3.56
CA ARG A 14 -0.68 -3.90 4.95
C ARG A 14 -0.51 -2.69 5.87
N ARG A 15 0.37 -1.77 5.49
CA ARG A 15 0.64 -0.55 6.27
C ARG A 15 -0.60 0.33 6.44
N LEU A 16 -1.37 0.53 5.37
CA LEU A 16 -2.64 1.25 5.44
C LEU A 16 -3.65 0.56 6.36
N GLY A 17 -3.67 -0.78 6.41
CA GLY A 17 -4.50 -1.53 7.35
C GLY A 17 -4.10 -1.29 8.81
N GLU A 18 -2.81 -1.29 9.11
CA GLU A 18 -2.29 -0.97 10.45
C GLU A 18 -2.67 0.46 10.87
N LEU A 19 -2.52 1.43 9.96
CA LEU A 19 -2.88 2.83 10.23
C LEU A 19 -4.40 3.00 10.42
N ALA A 20 -5.22 2.28 9.65
CA ALA A 20 -6.67 2.29 9.83
C ALA A 20 -7.05 1.77 11.23
N ALA A 21 -6.47 0.64 11.65
CA ALA A 21 -6.68 0.10 13.00
C ALA A 21 -6.21 1.08 14.10
N LEU A 22 -5.08 1.75 13.87
CA LEU A 22 -4.55 2.76 14.81
C LEU A 22 -5.49 3.96 14.94
N LEU A 23 -6.06 4.44 13.82
CA LEU A 23 -7.05 5.51 13.80
C LEU A 23 -8.36 5.12 14.48
N GLU A 24 -8.77 3.86 14.40
CA GLU A 24 -9.97 3.35 15.09
C GLU A 24 -9.78 3.27 16.61
N VAL A 25 -8.61 2.82 17.06
CA VAL A 25 -8.34 2.56 18.49
C VAL A 25 -7.89 3.81 19.24
N ALA A 26 -7.08 4.67 18.61
CA ALA A 26 -6.50 5.84 19.26
C ALA A 26 -6.47 7.06 18.31
N PRO A 27 -7.65 7.57 17.89
CA PRO A 27 -7.71 8.70 16.99
C PRO A 27 -7.03 9.93 17.61
N PHE A 28 -6.22 10.63 16.80
CA PHE A 28 -5.55 11.88 17.17
C PHE A 28 -4.58 11.79 18.38
N SER A 29 -4.13 10.59 18.76
CA SER A 29 -2.99 10.47 19.66
C SER A 29 -1.70 10.93 18.97
N ALA A 30 -0.68 11.30 19.76
CA ALA A 30 0.63 11.67 19.23
C ALA A 30 1.25 10.53 18.41
N ASP A 31 1.09 9.29 18.87
CA ASP A 31 1.60 8.10 18.18
C ASP A 31 0.89 7.88 16.84
N THR A 32 -0.44 8.09 16.79
CA THR A 32 -1.23 8.00 15.55
C THR A 32 -0.81 9.09 14.56
N GLU A 33 -0.62 10.31 15.05
CA GLU A 33 -0.13 11.41 14.22
C GLU A 33 1.26 11.13 13.65
N GLU A 34 2.20 10.65 14.46
CA GLU A 34 3.55 10.31 14.03
C GLU A 34 3.54 9.18 13.00
N ALA A 35 2.78 8.11 13.25
CA ALA A 35 2.65 6.98 12.33
C ALA A 35 2.09 7.43 10.97
N MET A 36 1.06 8.28 10.97
CA MET A 36 0.49 8.85 9.74
C MET A 36 1.51 9.74 9.01
N ARG A 37 2.24 10.60 9.72
CA ARG A 37 3.27 11.47 9.14
C ARG A 37 4.42 10.67 8.52
N SER A 38 4.88 9.61 9.18
CA SER A 38 5.93 8.74 8.64
C SER A 38 5.45 8.06 7.37
N TYR A 39 4.26 7.47 7.38
CA TYR A 39 3.71 6.83 6.18
C TYR A 39 3.61 7.80 4.99
N LEU A 40 3.07 8.99 5.22
CA LEU A 40 2.91 10.01 4.17
C LEU A 40 4.25 10.48 3.60
N ARG A 41 5.30 10.53 4.41
CA ARG A 41 6.63 10.97 4.00
C ARG A 41 7.41 9.89 3.28
N ASP A 42 7.46 8.69 3.86
CA ASP A 42 8.47 7.69 3.53
C ASP A 42 7.91 6.60 2.60
N GLU A 43 6.66 6.20 2.81
CA GLU A 43 6.07 5.03 2.13
C GLU A 43 5.11 5.42 0.99
N ALA A 44 4.29 6.46 1.22
CA ALA A 44 3.26 6.90 0.30
C ALA A 44 3.79 7.32 -1.10
N PRO A 45 4.96 8.00 -1.24
CA PRO A 45 5.48 8.33 -2.57
C PRO A 45 5.81 7.09 -3.42
N GLY A 46 6.42 6.07 -2.80
CA GLY A 46 6.75 4.81 -3.47
C GLY A 46 5.50 4.04 -3.87
N ALA A 47 4.53 3.93 -2.96
CA ALA A 47 3.24 3.31 -3.22
C ALA A 47 2.48 4.02 -4.35
N ARG A 48 2.46 5.36 -4.35
CA ARG A 48 1.84 6.18 -5.39
C ARG A 48 2.47 5.92 -6.76
N ALA A 49 3.80 5.87 -6.84
CA ALA A 49 4.49 5.59 -8.08
C ALA A 49 4.21 4.17 -8.60
N ALA A 50 4.19 3.17 -7.71
CA ALA A 50 3.84 1.80 -8.07
C ALA A 50 2.38 1.69 -8.55
N PHE A 51 1.44 2.37 -7.89
CA PHE A 51 0.04 2.44 -8.32
C PHE A 51 -0.12 3.08 -9.70
N ALA A 52 0.63 4.15 -9.99
CA ALA A 52 0.59 4.79 -11.30
C ALA A 52 1.05 3.84 -12.42
N ARG A 53 2.16 3.11 -12.19
CA ARG A 53 2.65 2.09 -13.13
C ARG A 53 1.67 0.94 -13.30
N TRP A 54 1.09 0.47 -12.20
CA TRP A 54 0.04 -0.56 -12.22
C TRP A 54 -1.19 -0.14 -13.02
N ALA A 55 -1.65 1.10 -12.84
CA ALA A 55 -2.80 1.65 -13.56
C ALA A 55 -2.51 1.78 -15.07
N ALA A 56 -1.26 2.07 -15.45
CA ALA A 56 -0.82 2.15 -16.83
C ALA A 56 -0.71 0.77 -17.53
N LEU A 57 -0.75 -0.35 -16.79
CA LEU A 57 -0.73 -1.69 -17.40
C LEU A 57 -1.97 -1.92 -18.28
N PRO A 58 -1.81 -2.68 -19.40
CA PRO A 58 -2.95 -3.14 -20.19
C PRO A 58 -3.98 -3.85 -19.31
N ALA A 59 -5.27 -3.62 -19.59
CA ALA A 59 -6.36 -4.10 -18.75
C ALA A 59 -6.32 -5.62 -18.53
N GLN A 60 -5.97 -6.40 -19.56
CA GLN A 60 -5.83 -7.86 -19.46
C GLN A 60 -4.69 -8.25 -18.52
N THR A 61 -3.50 -7.66 -18.69
CA THR A 61 -2.34 -7.88 -17.80
C THR A 61 -2.67 -7.54 -16.35
N ARG A 62 -3.33 -6.41 -16.13
CA ARG A 62 -3.75 -5.96 -14.79
C ARG A 62 -4.71 -6.94 -14.14
N ARG A 63 -5.70 -7.47 -14.88
CA ARG A 63 -6.64 -8.49 -14.36
C ARG A 63 -5.94 -9.77 -13.96
N THR A 64 -5.05 -10.30 -14.81
CA THR A 64 -4.29 -11.52 -14.52
C THR A 64 -3.44 -11.34 -13.27
N ARG A 65 -2.67 -10.24 -13.19
CA ARG A 65 -1.83 -9.96 -12.03
C ARG A 65 -2.65 -9.70 -10.76
N ALA A 66 -3.81 -9.04 -10.88
CA ALA A 66 -4.71 -8.80 -9.75
C ALA A 66 -5.33 -10.09 -9.18
N ALA A 67 -5.53 -11.12 -10.01
CA ALA A 67 -6.00 -12.42 -9.55
C ALA A 67 -4.92 -13.11 -8.70
N LEU A 68 -3.69 -13.16 -9.22
CA LEU A 68 -2.53 -13.73 -8.52
C LEU A 68 -2.26 -13.02 -7.18
N LEU A 69 -2.34 -11.68 -7.16
CA LEU A 69 -2.16 -10.92 -5.92
C LEU A 69 -3.24 -11.22 -4.89
N ARG A 70 -4.50 -11.45 -5.31
CA ARG A 70 -5.59 -11.79 -4.39
C ARG A 70 -5.37 -13.16 -3.77
N GLU A 71 -5.01 -14.16 -4.57
CA GLU A 71 -4.68 -15.50 -4.08
C GLU A 71 -3.53 -15.46 -3.06
N ALA A 72 -2.50 -14.65 -3.30
CA ALA A 72 -1.37 -14.50 -2.38
C ALA A 72 -1.67 -13.70 -1.09
N LEU A 73 -2.82 -13.01 -1.02
CA LEU A 73 -3.24 -12.17 0.11
C LEU A 73 -4.36 -12.82 0.94
N THR A 74 -4.85 -13.98 0.54
CA THR A 74 -5.88 -14.77 1.24
C THR A 74 -5.20 -15.81 2.12
#